data_AF-Q8C4H2-F1
#
_entry.id   AF-Q8C4H2-F1
#
_cell.length_a   1.000
_cell.length_b   1.000
_cell.length_c   1.000
_cell.angle_alpha   90.00
_cell.angle_beta   90.00
_cell.angle_gamma   90.00
#
_symmetry.space_group_name_H-M   'P 1'
#
loop_
_entity.id
_entity.type
_entity.pdbx_description
1 polymer ?
#
loop_
_entity_poly.entity_id
_entity_poly.type
_entity_poly.pdbx_seq_one_letter_code
_entity_poly.pdbx_strand_id
1 'polypeptide(L)'
;METWSVDQVCKWLVEKNLGELVPRFQEEEVSGATLLALNDRMVQQLVKKIGHQAVLMDFIKKYKQGNQELKPTGGPADTSTLTPAQAAPEHEQNPSPTSHGDQTSLYPAVLDNRLIDQRVLKQRRNVKHVLARHKALQWTKSYILPEFPYDVKCMLVEQKRPDHSMRIRIIEFLQADMTKYLEGSLYPTTQQYNDVVNALLQAHPFLDEDGCGFFLWKRALKDRFKYIRRPIEDDEQVMRNKCKFGHRRGQTRKSLADIQSNEIKIVQIKEESAHLDSEVDEHISWFQQEYMKTERDWREVDKRMSQTLEIRRKMIGGQTPLKDILKMFPFLKCPYQMFREVQILTKTDIYKKTRHILESYSENILTAFSVLDNPINTALQEKMKHYTDEGVLKSPEVLKNMKMTATCLLLPHVFGDEPSLFVVVNGKVHVSTPVLEVKNPFHINGCEFSLYLNKEKLTKVDDCVTALAALVSAFRVFGIECPRRLSQTFNFLETLIFDMQSPQFPSLKEKEIRSQPPIT
;
A
#
# COMPACT_ATOMS: atom_id res chain seq x y z
N MET A 1 -22.94 -0.26 -22.29
CA MET A 1 -22.37 1.09 -22.18
C MET A 1 -22.63 1.90 -23.43
N GLU A 2 -22.55 1.32 -24.63
CA GLU A 2 -22.82 2.04 -25.89
C GLU A 2 -24.23 2.68 -25.96
N THR A 3 -25.24 2.05 -25.35
CA THR A 3 -26.63 2.54 -25.28
C THR A 3 -26.93 3.43 -24.06
N TRP A 4 -25.92 3.87 -23.31
CA TRP A 4 -26.17 4.62 -22.08
C TRP A 4 -26.52 6.09 -22.35
N SER A 5 -27.56 6.56 -21.67
CA SER A 5 -27.89 7.98 -21.51
C SER A 5 -26.83 8.73 -20.70
N VAL A 6 -26.83 10.07 -20.77
CA VAL A 6 -25.94 10.94 -19.98
C VAL A 6 -26.14 10.70 -18.47
N ASP A 7 -27.38 10.49 -18.01
CA ASP A 7 -27.68 10.17 -16.61
C ASP A 7 -27.07 8.84 -16.15
N GLN A 8 -27.09 7.83 -17.03
CA GLN A 8 -26.46 6.53 -16.73
C GLN A 8 -24.93 6.66 -16.65
N VAL A 9 -24.31 7.47 -17.51
CA VAL A 9 -22.88 7.78 -17.43
C VAL A 9 -22.56 8.52 -16.13
N CYS A 10 -23.37 9.50 -15.73
CA CYS A 10 -23.17 10.25 -14.49
C CYS A 10 -23.28 9.36 -13.25
N LYS A 11 -24.29 8.48 -13.20
CA LYS A 11 -24.41 7.47 -12.13
C LYS A 11 -23.19 6.55 -12.08
N TRP A 12 -22.74 6.09 -13.24
CA TRP A 12 -21.55 5.24 -13.33
C TRP A 12 -20.26 5.95 -12.87
N LEU A 13 -20.09 7.25 -13.18
CA LEU A 13 -18.94 8.02 -12.67
C LEU A 13 -18.94 8.09 -11.14
N VAL A 14 -20.11 8.27 -10.52
CA VAL A 14 -20.25 8.25 -9.05
C VAL A 14 -19.86 6.87 -8.51
N GLU A 15 -20.36 5.78 -9.11
CA GLU A 15 -20.02 4.39 -8.73
C GLU A 15 -18.51 4.08 -8.87
N LYS A 16 -17.82 4.74 -9.80
CA LYS A 16 -16.37 4.57 -10.04
C LYS A 16 -15.49 5.54 -9.26
N ASN A 17 -16.02 6.23 -8.24
CA ASN A 17 -15.31 7.24 -7.45
C ASN A 17 -14.77 8.40 -8.30
N LEU A 18 -15.43 8.70 -9.42
CA LEU A 18 -15.15 9.82 -10.32
C LEU A 18 -16.30 10.85 -10.29
N GLY A 19 -17.06 10.90 -9.19
CA GLY A 19 -18.21 11.80 -9.02
C GLY A 19 -17.89 13.29 -9.21
N GLU A 20 -16.65 13.72 -8.95
CA GLU A 20 -16.18 15.08 -9.23
C GLU A 20 -16.26 15.47 -10.72
N LEU A 21 -16.32 14.48 -11.63
CA LEU A 21 -16.40 14.71 -13.08
C LEU A 21 -17.84 14.89 -13.58
N VAL A 22 -18.85 14.58 -12.76
CA VAL A 22 -20.27 14.62 -13.17
C VAL A 22 -20.68 15.97 -13.74
N PRO A 23 -20.37 17.13 -13.13
CA PRO A 23 -20.77 18.42 -13.69
C PRO A 23 -20.24 18.65 -15.11
N ARG A 24 -18.98 18.27 -15.36
CA ARG A 24 -18.33 18.39 -16.67
C ARG A 24 -18.92 17.44 -17.71
N PHE A 25 -19.24 16.21 -17.33
CA PHE A 25 -19.80 15.22 -18.24
C PHE A 25 -21.26 15.50 -18.59
N GLN A 26 -21.99 16.12 -17.67
CA GLN A 26 -23.34 16.62 -17.91
C GLN A 26 -23.34 17.86 -18.78
N GLU A 27 -22.43 18.82 -18.54
CA GLU A 27 -22.24 20.03 -19.35
C GLU A 27 -21.87 19.72 -20.80
N GLU A 28 -21.02 18.72 -21.02
CA GLU A 28 -20.53 18.31 -22.35
C GLU A 28 -21.35 17.17 -22.98
N GLU A 29 -22.53 16.86 -22.42
CA GLU A 29 -23.50 15.85 -22.90
C GLU A 29 -22.88 14.49 -23.24
N VAL A 30 -21.98 14.00 -22.38
CA VAL A 30 -21.21 12.78 -22.63
C VAL A 30 -22.08 11.53 -22.46
N SER A 31 -22.69 11.08 -23.56
CA SER A 31 -23.41 9.80 -23.64
C SER A 31 -22.48 8.59 -23.54
N GLY A 32 -23.04 7.39 -23.40
CA GLY A 32 -22.27 6.14 -23.40
C GLY A 32 -21.49 5.87 -24.68
N ALA A 33 -22.04 6.25 -25.83
CA ALA A 33 -21.33 6.18 -27.12
C ALA A 33 -20.17 7.18 -27.16
N THR A 34 -20.40 8.42 -26.71
CA THR A 34 -19.37 9.46 -26.62
C THR A 34 -18.23 9.06 -25.67
N LEU A 35 -18.57 8.49 -24.51
CA LEU A 35 -17.63 7.98 -23.52
C LEU A 35 -16.66 6.96 -24.11
N LEU A 36 -17.16 6.03 -24.93
CA LEU A 36 -16.35 5.02 -25.60
C LEU A 36 -15.52 5.60 -26.75
N ALA A 37 -15.90 6.74 -27.31
CA ALA A 37 -15.18 7.44 -28.38
C ALA A 37 -14.09 8.40 -27.86
N LEU A 38 -14.01 8.67 -26.56
CA LEU A 38 -13.00 9.56 -25.98
C LEU A 38 -11.58 9.07 -26.29
N ASN A 39 -10.76 9.96 -26.86
CA ASN A 39 -9.34 9.77 -27.04
C ASN A 39 -8.54 10.52 -25.97
N ASP A 40 -7.23 10.27 -25.90
CA ASP A 40 -6.34 10.86 -24.88
C ASP A 40 -6.44 12.40 -24.83
N ARG A 41 -6.55 13.06 -25.99
CA ARG A 41 -6.68 14.52 -26.09
C ARG A 41 -8.00 15.04 -25.53
N MET A 42 -9.12 14.37 -25.83
CA MET A 42 -10.45 14.72 -25.30
C MET A 42 -10.49 14.54 -23.78
N VAL A 43 -9.91 13.45 -23.26
CA VAL A 43 -9.84 13.20 -21.81
C VAL A 43 -9.01 14.26 -21.09
N GLN A 44 -7.91 14.71 -21.69
CA GLN A 44 -7.11 15.81 -21.13
C GLN A 44 -7.90 17.13 -21.00
N GLN A 45 -8.85 17.39 -21.92
CA GLN A 45 -9.71 18.58 -21.88
C GLN A 45 -10.84 18.45 -20.86
N LEU A 46 -11.47 17.28 -20.77
CA LEU A 46 -12.59 17.02 -19.86
C LEU A 46 -12.13 16.86 -18.39
N VAL A 47 -10.95 16.30 -18.17
CA VAL A 47 -10.48 15.86 -16.86
C VAL A 47 -9.14 16.49 -16.53
N LYS A 48 -9.11 17.45 -15.58
CA LYS A 48 -7.88 18.16 -15.20
C LYS A 48 -6.87 17.31 -14.40
N LYS A 49 -7.37 16.37 -13.59
CA LYS A 49 -6.53 15.55 -12.70
C LYS A 49 -5.96 14.36 -13.46
N ILE A 50 -4.64 14.29 -13.59
CA ILE A 50 -3.94 13.18 -14.31
C ILE A 50 -4.26 11.78 -13.75
N GLY A 51 -4.52 11.68 -12.44
CA GLY A 51 -4.96 10.42 -11.83
C GLY A 51 -6.35 9.97 -12.31
N HIS A 52 -7.28 10.91 -12.45
CA HIS A 52 -8.63 10.62 -12.96
C HIS A 52 -8.60 10.30 -14.45
N GLN A 53 -7.73 10.96 -15.24
CA GLN A 53 -7.53 10.64 -16.66
C GLN A 53 -7.12 9.17 -16.83
N ALA A 54 -6.10 8.73 -16.07
CA ALA A 54 -5.60 7.35 -16.15
C ALA A 54 -6.67 6.32 -15.74
N VAL A 55 -7.41 6.59 -14.66
CA VAL A 55 -8.49 5.71 -14.18
C VAL A 55 -9.62 5.62 -15.20
N LEU A 56 -10.06 6.74 -15.77
CA LEU A 56 -11.10 6.78 -16.79
C LEU A 56 -10.68 6.01 -18.06
N MET A 57 -9.45 6.22 -18.53
CA MET A 57 -8.92 5.53 -19.70
C MET A 57 -8.76 4.02 -19.49
N ASP A 58 -8.34 3.59 -18.29
CA ASP A 58 -8.27 2.18 -17.93
C ASP A 58 -9.66 1.52 -17.94
N PHE A 59 -10.69 2.20 -17.43
CA PHE A 59 -12.07 1.70 -17.50
C PHE A 59 -12.59 1.57 -18.93
N ILE A 60 -12.37 2.59 -19.77
CA ILE A 60 -12.79 2.55 -21.18
C ILE A 60 -12.07 1.41 -21.92
N LYS A 61 -10.76 1.23 -21.66
CA LYS A 61 -9.96 0.16 -22.27
C LYS A 61 -10.45 -1.23 -21.86
N LYS A 62 -10.71 -1.45 -20.56
CA LYS A 62 -11.23 -2.71 -20.03
C LYS A 62 -12.61 -3.06 -20.62
N TYR A 63 -13.48 -2.07 -20.78
CA TYR A 63 -14.80 -2.28 -21.39
C TYR A 63 -14.67 -2.68 -22.87
N LYS A 64 -13.78 -2.02 -23.63
CA LYS A 64 -13.51 -2.37 -25.04
C LYS A 64 -12.92 -3.77 -25.19
N GLN A 65 -12.04 -4.18 -24.27
CA GLN A 65 -11.45 -5.53 -24.27
C GLN A 65 -12.50 -6.61 -23.96
N GLY A 66 -13.36 -6.40 -22.95
CA GLY A 66 -14.43 -7.35 -22.61
C GLY A 66 -15.49 -7.53 -23.69
N ASN A 67 -15.77 -6.52 -24.50
CA ASN A 67 -16.71 -6.64 -25.63
C ASN A 67 -16.09 -7.26 -26.90
N GLN A 68 -14.76 -7.29 -27.04
CA GLN A 68 -14.10 -7.97 -28.16
C GLN A 68 -13.97 -9.48 -27.95
N GLU A 69 -13.95 -9.96 -26.70
CA GLU A 69 -13.96 -11.39 -26.37
C GLU A 69 -15.36 -12.04 -26.46
N LEU A 70 -16.42 -11.25 -26.68
CA LEU A 70 -17.81 -11.73 -26.71
C LEU A 70 -18.47 -11.70 -28.11
N LYS A 71 -17.72 -11.59 -29.20
CA LYS A 71 -18.26 -11.87 -30.54
C LYS A 71 -18.29 -13.38 -30.79
N PRO A 72 -19.46 -14.04 -30.82
CA PRO A 72 -19.57 -15.40 -31.29
C PRO A 72 -19.45 -15.38 -32.82
N THR A 73 -18.64 -16.29 -33.36
CA THR A 73 -18.67 -16.67 -34.77
C THR A 73 -20.07 -17.20 -35.10
N GLY A 74 -20.96 -16.33 -35.57
CA GLY A 74 -22.31 -16.67 -36.03
C GLY A 74 -22.35 -16.65 -37.55
N GLY A 75 -22.42 -17.84 -38.16
CA GLY A 75 -22.74 -18.01 -39.58
C GLY A 75 -24.26 -17.94 -39.85
N PRO A 76 -24.69 -17.46 -41.02
CA PRO A 76 -26.07 -17.63 -41.51
C PRO A 76 -26.18 -18.95 -42.30
N ALA A 77 -27.03 -19.89 -41.92
CA ALA A 77 -28.47 -19.98 -42.15
C ALA A 77 -28.84 -20.55 -43.54
N ASP A 78 -29.33 -21.80 -43.49
CA ASP A 78 -30.38 -22.44 -44.28
C ASP A 78 -30.31 -22.54 -45.82
N THR A 79 -30.14 -23.77 -46.31
CA THR A 79 -30.89 -24.26 -47.47
C THR A 79 -31.16 -25.77 -47.32
N SER A 80 -32.40 -26.14 -47.60
CA SER A 80 -33.09 -27.36 -47.18
C SER A 80 -32.80 -28.63 -48.00
N THR A 81 -33.07 -29.77 -47.33
CA THR A 81 -33.74 -31.01 -47.79
C THR A 81 -33.00 -32.11 -48.58
N LEU A 82 -32.87 -33.28 -47.91
CA LEU A 82 -33.20 -34.67 -48.34
C LEU A 82 -32.34 -35.28 -49.48
N THR A 83 -31.68 -36.45 -49.42
CA THR A 83 -31.92 -37.77 -48.77
C THR A 83 -30.62 -38.61 -48.88
N PRO A 84 -30.32 -39.61 -48.01
CA PRO A 84 -29.06 -40.36 -48.01
C PRO A 84 -29.17 -41.84 -48.45
N ALA A 85 -28.06 -42.39 -48.98
CA ALA A 85 -27.60 -43.80 -49.05
C ALA A 85 -26.71 -43.93 -50.32
N GLN A 86 -25.56 -44.61 -50.40
CA GLN A 86 -25.13 -45.86 -49.77
C GLN A 86 -23.64 -46.13 -50.11
N ALA A 87 -22.96 -46.88 -49.22
CA ALA A 87 -21.78 -47.76 -49.40
C ALA A 87 -20.41 -47.15 -49.82
N ALA A 88 -19.32 -47.12 -49.03
CA ALA A 88 -18.51 -48.18 -48.35
C ALA A 88 -17.30 -48.68 -49.22
N PRO A 89 -16.21 -49.24 -48.64
CA PRO A 89 -14.91 -48.55 -48.41
C PRO A 89 -13.66 -49.44 -48.76
N GLU A 90 -12.49 -49.14 -48.15
CA GLU A 90 -11.28 -49.99 -47.95
C GLU A 90 -10.17 -49.90 -49.02
N HIS A 91 -8.84 -49.99 -48.78
CA HIS A 91 -8.03 -50.42 -47.62
C HIS A 91 -6.54 -49.98 -47.83
N GLU A 92 -5.81 -49.67 -46.73
CA GLU A 92 -4.38 -49.98 -46.41
C GLU A 92 -3.19 -49.59 -47.35
N GLN A 93 -1.96 -49.25 -46.94
CA GLN A 93 -1.07 -49.73 -45.86
C GLN A 93 0.18 -48.79 -45.69
N ASN A 94 0.48 -48.35 -44.45
CA ASN A 94 1.76 -48.23 -43.66
C ASN A 94 3.20 -48.36 -44.31
N PRO A 95 4.34 -48.09 -43.59
CA PRO A 95 4.83 -46.88 -42.87
C PRO A 95 6.39 -46.62 -42.92
N SER A 96 6.85 -45.41 -42.50
CA SER A 96 8.14 -45.04 -41.83
C SER A 96 9.54 -45.28 -42.49
N PRO A 97 10.67 -44.71 -41.99
CA PRO A 97 10.99 -43.33 -41.60
C PRO A 97 12.38 -42.83 -42.14
N THR A 98 12.82 -41.64 -41.71
CA THR A 98 14.22 -41.15 -41.52
C THR A 98 14.69 -39.98 -42.38
N SER A 99 15.22 -38.96 -41.68
CA SER A 99 16.34 -38.07 -42.05
C SER A 99 16.05 -36.66 -42.59
N HIS A 100 16.11 -35.73 -41.63
CA HIS A 100 16.90 -34.48 -41.64
C HIS A 100 16.65 -33.38 -42.69
N GLY A 101 16.38 -32.17 -42.16
CA GLY A 101 17.05 -30.95 -42.63
C GLY A 101 16.16 -29.75 -42.91
N ASP A 102 16.15 -28.81 -41.96
CA ASP A 102 15.99 -27.36 -42.11
C ASP A 102 14.81 -26.77 -42.89
N GLN A 103 13.93 -26.05 -42.16
CA GLN A 103 13.68 -24.60 -42.31
C GLN A 103 12.36 -24.17 -41.65
N THR A 104 12.42 -23.33 -40.61
CA THR A 104 11.36 -22.36 -40.23
C THR A 104 12.04 -21.27 -39.39
N SER A 105 12.46 -20.11 -39.95
CA SER A 105 11.65 -18.90 -40.21
C SER A 105 10.96 -18.36 -38.94
N LEU A 106 11.69 -17.68 -38.04
CA LEU A 106 11.87 -16.22 -37.93
C LEU A 106 10.59 -15.37 -37.90
N TYR A 107 10.09 -15.05 -36.70
CA TYR A 107 9.39 -13.78 -36.36
C TYR A 107 9.70 -13.39 -34.88
N PRO A 108 9.74 -12.08 -34.54
CA PRO A 108 10.60 -11.53 -33.50
C PRO A 108 10.05 -11.63 -32.06
N ALA A 109 10.96 -11.89 -31.13
CA ALA A 109 10.74 -12.04 -29.71
C ALA A 109 10.08 -10.79 -29.08
N VAL A 110 8.89 -11.00 -28.50
CA VAL A 110 8.25 -10.07 -27.57
C VAL A 110 9.17 -9.91 -26.35
N LEU A 111 9.74 -8.71 -26.20
CA LEU A 111 10.72 -8.35 -25.19
C LEU A 111 10.23 -8.71 -23.77
N ASP A 112 10.94 -9.65 -23.15
CA ASP A 112 10.57 -10.25 -21.87
C ASP A 112 10.81 -9.28 -20.70
N ASN A 113 9.78 -8.51 -20.35
CA ASN A 113 9.74 -7.66 -19.15
C ASN A 113 9.92 -8.46 -17.83
N ARG A 114 10.00 -9.80 -17.88
CA ARG A 114 10.23 -10.65 -16.70
C ARG A 114 11.69 -10.74 -16.28
N LEU A 115 12.67 -10.08 -16.92
CA LEU A 115 14.10 -10.22 -16.52
C LEU A 115 14.65 -9.03 -15.72
N ILE A 116 13.91 -7.93 -15.62
CA ILE A 116 14.34 -6.73 -14.90
C ILE A 116 13.98 -6.88 -13.42
N ASP A 117 14.95 -6.61 -12.55
CA ASP A 117 14.76 -6.65 -11.11
C ASP A 117 13.68 -5.64 -10.70
N GLN A 118 12.56 -6.16 -10.17
CA GLN A 118 11.41 -5.32 -9.82
C GLN A 118 11.74 -4.25 -8.76
N ARG A 119 12.86 -4.37 -8.03
CA ARG A 119 13.36 -3.39 -7.04
C ARG A 119 13.78 -2.05 -7.65
N VAL A 120 13.85 -1.98 -8.98
CA VAL A 120 14.50 -0.90 -9.73
C VAL A 120 13.53 0.06 -10.41
N LEU A 121 12.34 -0.42 -10.76
CA LEU A 121 11.36 0.38 -11.50
C LEU A 121 10.78 1.47 -10.61
N LYS A 122 11.11 2.73 -10.92
CA LYS A 122 10.39 3.90 -10.39
C LYS A 122 9.01 3.98 -11.05
N GLN A 123 8.09 3.12 -10.66
CA GLN A 123 6.66 3.38 -10.84
C GLN A 123 6.05 3.85 -9.52
N ARG A 124 5.31 4.96 -9.61
CA ARG A 124 4.68 5.68 -8.52
C ARG A 124 3.78 4.74 -7.71
N ARG A 125 4.06 4.62 -6.40
CA ARG A 125 3.20 4.13 -5.30
C ARG A 125 2.52 2.76 -5.51
N ASN A 126 2.76 1.83 -4.57
CA ASN A 126 2.01 0.58 -4.34
C ASN A 126 2.28 -0.65 -5.21
N VAL A 127 3.53 -0.94 -5.57
CA VAL A 127 3.90 -2.34 -5.88
C VAL A 127 4.86 -2.84 -4.82
N LYS A 128 4.39 -3.83 -4.06
CA LYS A 128 5.23 -4.57 -3.12
C LYS A 128 6.29 -5.29 -3.94
N HIS A 129 7.55 -5.04 -3.64
CA HIS A 129 8.64 -5.84 -4.18
C HIS A 129 8.44 -7.27 -3.67
N VAL A 130 7.79 -8.10 -4.48
CA VAL A 130 7.91 -9.55 -4.34
C VAL A 130 9.36 -9.86 -4.68
N LEU A 131 10.06 -10.50 -3.75
CA LEU A 131 11.40 -11.04 -3.97
C LEU A 131 11.33 -12.11 -5.07
N ALA A 132 11.41 -11.68 -6.31
CA ALA A 132 11.68 -12.57 -7.43
C ALA A 132 13.19 -12.56 -7.68
N ARG A 133 13.88 -13.62 -7.26
CA ARG A 133 15.25 -13.89 -7.72
C ARG A 133 15.17 -14.33 -9.18
N HIS A 134 15.48 -13.42 -10.09
CA HIS A 134 15.59 -13.74 -11.51
C HIS A 134 16.97 -14.33 -11.82
N LYS A 135 17.02 -15.34 -12.69
CA LYS A 135 18.27 -15.89 -13.23
C LYS A 135 19.01 -14.77 -13.96
N ALA A 136 20.28 -14.54 -13.61
CA ALA A 136 21.09 -13.54 -14.29
C ALA A 136 21.58 -14.04 -15.64
N LEU A 137 21.74 -13.08 -16.56
CA LEU A 137 22.49 -13.27 -17.79
C LEU A 137 24.00 -13.17 -17.51
N GLN A 138 24.81 -13.90 -18.27
CA GLN A 138 26.26 -13.77 -18.20
C GLN A 138 26.73 -12.41 -18.73
N TRP A 139 27.59 -11.72 -17.98
CA TRP A 139 28.24 -10.47 -18.40
C TRP A 139 29.35 -10.78 -19.40
N THR A 140 29.11 -10.55 -20.68
CA THR A 140 30.15 -10.59 -21.72
C THR A 140 31.12 -9.40 -21.53
N LYS A 141 32.39 -9.55 -21.93
CA LYS A 141 33.39 -8.46 -21.86
C LYS A 141 32.99 -7.19 -22.63
N SER A 142 32.04 -7.31 -23.56
CA SER A 142 31.50 -6.21 -24.34
C SER A 142 30.02 -6.04 -23.98
N TYR A 143 29.71 -5.02 -23.18
CA TYR A 143 28.34 -4.66 -22.83
C TYR A 143 27.62 -4.08 -24.07
N ILE A 144 26.36 -4.48 -24.27
CA ILE A 144 25.51 -4.02 -25.37
C ILE A 144 24.46 -3.07 -24.79
N LEU A 145 24.31 -1.88 -25.37
CA LEU A 145 23.34 -0.89 -24.89
C LEU A 145 21.90 -1.44 -25.02
N PRO A 146 21.03 -1.15 -24.04
CA PRO A 146 19.62 -1.52 -24.12
C PRO A 146 18.92 -0.74 -25.22
N GLU A 147 17.79 -1.27 -25.67
CA GLU A 147 16.92 -0.51 -26.57
C GLU A 147 16.26 0.64 -25.78
N PHE A 148 16.64 1.87 -26.13
CA PHE A 148 16.10 3.06 -25.50
C PHE A 148 14.67 3.37 -26.00
N PRO A 149 13.82 4.00 -25.16
CA PRO A 149 12.52 4.52 -25.57
C PRO A 149 12.63 5.42 -26.78
N TYR A 150 11.55 5.49 -27.58
CA TYR A 150 11.50 6.25 -28.82
C TYR A 150 12.00 7.70 -28.68
N ASP A 151 11.59 8.41 -27.64
CA ASP A 151 12.00 9.80 -27.41
C ASP A 151 13.50 9.95 -27.11
N VAL A 152 14.07 9.03 -26.32
CA VAL A 152 15.51 8.99 -26.03
C VAL A 152 16.27 8.61 -27.30
N LYS A 153 15.78 7.62 -28.05
CA LYS A 153 16.36 7.16 -29.32
C LYS A 153 16.39 8.29 -30.35
N CYS A 154 15.29 9.03 -30.53
CA CYS A 154 15.24 10.20 -31.40
C CYS A 154 16.28 11.25 -31.01
N MET A 155 16.37 11.59 -29.73
CA MET A 155 17.36 12.57 -29.24
C MET A 155 18.81 12.11 -29.47
N LEU A 156 19.11 10.82 -29.25
CA LEU A 156 20.43 10.24 -29.51
C LEU A 156 20.79 10.25 -31.01
N VAL A 157 19.81 10.00 -31.88
CA VAL A 157 19.98 10.04 -33.35
C VAL A 157 20.16 11.47 -33.85
N GLU A 158 19.41 12.43 -33.30
CA GLU A 158 19.49 13.86 -33.63
C GLU A 158 20.74 14.55 -33.04
N GLN A 159 21.55 13.85 -32.23
CA GLN A 159 22.74 14.36 -31.55
C GLN A 159 22.48 15.64 -30.75
N LYS A 160 21.29 15.78 -30.18
CA LYS A 160 20.91 16.93 -29.36
C LYS A 160 21.45 16.77 -27.94
N ARG A 161 21.95 17.85 -27.34
CA ARG A 161 22.37 17.83 -25.93
C ARG A 161 21.18 17.43 -25.02
N PRO A 162 21.30 16.37 -24.21
CA PRO A 162 20.24 15.96 -23.32
C PRO A 162 20.07 16.98 -22.20
N ASP A 163 18.84 17.42 -21.97
CA ASP A 163 18.48 18.18 -20.78
C ASP A 163 18.56 17.31 -19.51
N HIS A 164 18.30 17.91 -18.35
CA HIS A 164 18.34 17.17 -17.08
C HIS A 164 17.38 15.97 -17.04
N SER A 165 16.18 16.11 -17.61
CA SER A 165 15.16 15.06 -17.64
C SER A 165 15.60 13.87 -18.50
N MET A 166 16.16 14.17 -19.68
CA MET A 166 16.65 13.17 -20.62
C MET A 166 17.87 12.43 -20.09
N ARG A 167 18.81 13.14 -19.42
CA ARG A 167 19.93 12.50 -18.71
C ARG A 167 19.45 11.51 -17.65
N ILE A 168 18.41 11.89 -16.89
CA ILE A 168 17.79 10.97 -15.91
C ILE A 168 17.24 9.74 -16.63
N ARG A 169 16.47 9.89 -17.71
CA ARG A 169 15.90 8.76 -18.46
C ARG A 169 16.96 7.79 -18.96
N ILE A 170 18.04 8.28 -19.57
CA ILE A 170 19.15 7.44 -20.04
C ILE A 170 19.71 6.62 -18.88
N ILE A 171 20.01 7.27 -17.75
CA ILE A 171 20.51 6.59 -16.54
C ILE A 171 19.52 5.57 -15.99
N GLU A 172 18.22 5.85 -16.05
CA GLU A 172 17.18 4.90 -15.61
C GLU A 172 17.16 3.63 -16.46
N PHE A 173 17.28 3.75 -17.78
CA PHE A 173 17.31 2.62 -18.69
C PHE A 173 18.59 1.80 -18.57
N LEU A 174 19.74 2.46 -18.53
CA LEU A 174 21.03 1.79 -18.28
C LEU A 174 21.01 1.04 -16.96
N GLN A 175 20.52 1.68 -15.90
CA GLN A 175 20.47 1.06 -14.59
C GLN A 175 19.50 -0.12 -14.53
N ALA A 176 18.32 -0.03 -15.17
CA ALA A 176 17.38 -1.14 -15.29
C ALA A 176 17.99 -2.32 -16.06
N ASP A 177 18.68 -2.05 -17.16
CA ASP A 177 19.33 -3.07 -17.96
C ASP A 177 20.48 -3.76 -17.20
N MET A 178 21.33 -2.99 -16.51
CA MET A 178 22.42 -3.55 -15.69
C MET A 178 21.92 -4.59 -14.69
N THR A 179 20.73 -4.44 -14.12
CA THR A 179 20.22 -5.36 -13.09
C THR A 179 19.96 -6.77 -13.59
N LYS A 180 19.78 -6.96 -14.90
CA LYS A 180 19.65 -8.28 -15.55
C LYS A 180 20.89 -9.16 -15.37
N TYR A 181 22.05 -8.54 -15.14
CA TYR A 181 23.34 -9.22 -15.06
C TYR A 181 23.92 -9.31 -13.65
N LEU A 182 23.21 -8.77 -12.64
CA LEU A 182 23.75 -8.64 -11.28
C LEU A 182 23.39 -9.79 -10.35
N GLU A 183 22.76 -10.88 -10.81
CA GLU A 183 22.40 -12.03 -9.94
C GLU A 183 21.59 -11.63 -8.69
N GLY A 184 20.69 -10.66 -8.84
CA GLY A 184 19.95 -10.10 -7.69
C GLY A 184 20.81 -9.28 -6.73
N SER A 185 22.02 -8.89 -7.12
CA SER A 185 22.82 -7.87 -6.44
C SER A 185 22.38 -6.47 -6.85
N LEU A 186 22.48 -5.54 -5.91
CA LEU A 186 22.34 -4.09 -6.16
C LEU A 186 23.68 -3.36 -6.09
N TYR A 187 24.78 -4.10 -6.19
CA TYR A 187 26.15 -3.61 -6.07
C TYR A 187 26.96 -3.95 -7.33
N PRO A 188 26.81 -3.17 -8.42
CA PRO A 188 27.69 -3.30 -9.57
C PRO A 188 29.15 -3.05 -9.21
N THR A 189 30.06 -3.76 -9.87
CA THR A 189 31.51 -3.58 -9.75
C THR A 189 31.97 -2.33 -10.50
N THR A 190 33.16 -1.83 -10.16
CA THR A 190 33.78 -0.71 -10.88
C THR A 190 33.90 -1.00 -12.38
N GLN A 191 34.22 -2.23 -12.75
CA GLN A 191 34.37 -2.63 -14.16
C GLN A 191 33.02 -2.58 -14.88
N GLN A 192 31.94 -3.07 -14.27
CA GLN A 192 30.60 -3.01 -14.87
C GLN A 192 30.16 -1.58 -15.14
N TYR A 193 30.44 -0.64 -14.23
CA TYR A 193 30.18 0.78 -14.52
C TYR A 193 31.01 1.30 -15.68
N ASN A 194 32.29 0.90 -15.78
CA ASN A 194 33.17 1.33 -16.87
C ASN A 194 32.67 0.79 -18.20
N ASP A 195 32.32 -0.50 -18.28
CA ASP A 195 31.87 -1.15 -19.51
C ASP A 195 30.61 -0.47 -20.07
N VAL A 196 29.62 -0.17 -19.20
CA VAL A 196 28.36 0.48 -19.59
C VAL A 196 28.59 1.90 -20.08
N VAL A 197 29.43 2.67 -19.37
CA VAL A 197 29.73 4.06 -19.75
C VAL A 197 30.58 4.10 -21.03
N ASN A 198 31.53 3.18 -21.20
CA ASN A 198 32.29 3.05 -22.43
C ASN A 198 31.40 2.71 -23.61
N ALA A 199 30.46 1.77 -23.46
CA ALA A 199 29.49 1.45 -24.51
C ALA A 199 28.62 2.66 -24.88
N LEU A 200 28.16 3.42 -23.88
CA LEU A 200 27.37 4.65 -24.09
C LEU A 200 28.16 5.69 -24.89
N LEU A 201 29.41 5.96 -24.50
CA LEU A 201 30.24 6.99 -25.13
C LEU A 201 30.80 6.55 -26.49
N GLN A 202 31.02 5.25 -26.71
CA GLN A 202 31.36 4.73 -28.03
C GLN A 202 30.20 4.83 -29.02
N ALA A 203 28.97 4.55 -28.57
CA ALA A 203 27.78 4.68 -29.42
C ALA A 203 27.38 6.15 -29.66
N HIS A 204 27.61 7.02 -28.67
CA HIS A 204 27.19 8.42 -28.69
C HIS A 204 28.32 9.37 -28.22
N PRO A 205 29.35 9.61 -29.05
CA PRO A 205 30.52 10.41 -28.67
C PRO A 205 30.19 11.86 -28.28
N PHE A 206 29.11 12.43 -28.82
CA PHE A 206 28.65 13.79 -28.50
C PHE A 206 28.23 13.97 -27.03
N LEU A 207 28.08 12.88 -26.26
CA LEU A 207 27.81 12.94 -24.82
C LEU A 207 29.06 13.23 -23.97
N ASP A 208 30.23 13.38 -24.59
CA ASP A 208 31.53 13.65 -23.98
C ASP A 208 32.24 14.89 -24.60
N GLU A 209 31.49 15.94 -24.91
CA GLU A 209 32.06 17.16 -25.54
C GLU A 209 33.13 17.85 -24.69
N ASP A 210 33.01 17.78 -23.37
CA ASP A 210 33.93 18.44 -22.43
C ASP A 210 35.11 17.52 -22.01
N GLY A 211 35.21 16.31 -22.58
CA GLY A 211 36.22 15.29 -22.23
C GLY A 211 36.08 14.70 -20.82
N CYS A 212 35.01 15.05 -20.10
CA CYS A 212 34.73 14.60 -18.73
C CYS A 212 33.44 13.77 -18.59
N GLY A 213 32.75 13.50 -19.70
CA GLY A 213 31.53 12.72 -19.79
C GLY A 213 31.65 11.36 -19.12
N PHE A 214 32.78 10.66 -19.30
CA PHE A 214 33.01 9.37 -18.65
C PHE A 214 32.78 9.42 -17.13
N PHE A 215 33.36 10.42 -16.45
CA PHE A 215 33.23 10.56 -15.01
C PHE A 215 31.82 10.99 -14.59
N LEU A 216 31.18 11.86 -15.38
CA LEU A 216 29.82 12.35 -15.12
C LEU A 216 28.78 11.23 -15.22
N TRP A 217 28.78 10.46 -16.31
CA TRP A 217 27.87 9.34 -16.53
C TRP A 217 28.11 8.23 -15.51
N LYS A 218 29.38 7.89 -15.25
CA LYS A 218 29.75 6.93 -14.21
C LYS A 218 29.25 7.36 -12.84
N ARG A 219 29.38 8.65 -12.50
CA ARG A 219 28.89 9.16 -11.22
C ARG A 219 27.36 9.14 -11.13
N ALA A 220 26.66 9.58 -12.17
CA ALA A 220 25.20 9.56 -12.22
C ALA A 220 24.65 8.13 -12.07
N LEU A 221 25.29 7.14 -12.68
CA LEU A 221 24.92 5.73 -12.58
C LEU A 221 25.18 5.16 -11.18
N LYS A 222 26.33 5.48 -10.56
CA LYS A 222 26.61 5.13 -9.15
C LYS A 222 25.61 5.75 -8.19
N ASP A 223 25.29 7.03 -8.38
CA ASP A 223 24.32 7.75 -7.57
C ASP A 223 22.92 7.14 -7.74
N ARG A 224 22.55 6.69 -8.95
CA ARG A 224 21.29 5.99 -9.18
C ARG A 224 21.16 4.70 -8.36
N PHE A 225 22.15 3.82 -8.40
CA PHE A 225 22.17 2.60 -7.57
C PHE A 225 22.20 2.94 -6.06
N LYS A 226 22.89 4.01 -5.66
CA LYS A 226 22.86 4.51 -4.28
C LYS A 226 21.43 4.93 -3.85
N TYR A 227 20.70 5.65 -4.71
CA TYR A 227 19.33 6.07 -4.41
C TYR A 227 18.33 4.92 -4.36
N ILE A 228 18.51 3.89 -5.20
CA ILE A 228 17.67 2.67 -5.19
C ILE A 228 17.86 1.87 -3.91
N ARG A 229 19.10 1.74 -3.42
CA ARG A 229 19.39 1.03 -2.17
C ARG A 229 18.95 1.78 -0.91
N ARG A 230 18.70 3.09 -1.01
CA ARG A 230 18.34 3.93 0.14
C ARG A 230 17.02 3.47 0.81
N PRO A 231 15.89 3.29 0.09
CA PRO A 231 14.63 2.84 0.68
C PRO A 231 14.55 1.33 0.96
N ILE A 232 15.48 0.51 0.48
CA ILE A 232 15.45 -0.96 0.64
C ILE A 232 15.90 -1.34 2.05
N GLU A 233 15.02 -2.01 2.81
CA GLU A 233 15.23 -2.42 4.20
C GLU A 233 15.06 -3.94 4.41
N ASP A 234 14.68 -4.67 3.35
CA ASP A 234 14.33 -6.09 3.32
C ASP A 234 15.36 -6.97 2.56
N ASP A 235 16.36 -6.38 1.90
CA ASP A 235 17.43 -7.13 1.23
C ASP A 235 18.66 -7.34 2.13
N GLU A 236 19.03 -8.60 2.36
CA GLU A 236 20.16 -8.97 3.23
C GLU A 236 21.52 -8.38 2.79
N GLN A 237 21.79 -8.26 1.49
CA GLN A 237 23.05 -7.72 0.98
C GLN A 237 23.10 -6.19 1.19
N VAL A 238 21.98 -5.51 0.99
CA VAL A 238 21.82 -4.08 1.29
C VAL A 238 21.96 -3.82 2.78
N MET A 239 21.32 -4.61 3.62
CA MET A 239 21.40 -4.47 5.08
C MET A 239 22.82 -4.72 5.60
N ARG A 240 23.51 -5.77 5.12
CA ARG A 240 24.94 -6.02 5.45
C ARG A 240 25.83 -4.83 5.10
N ASN A 241 25.66 -4.25 3.91
CA ASN A 241 26.46 -3.11 3.46
C ASN A 241 26.10 -1.79 4.17
N LYS A 242 24.82 -1.54 4.47
CA LYS A 242 24.40 -0.42 5.32
C LYS A 242 25.01 -0.54 6.72
N CYS A 243 25.05 -1.75 7.28
CA CYS A 243 25.68 -2.04 8.57
C CYS A 243 27.21 -1.82 8.56
N LYS A 244 27.89 -2.08 7.44
CA LYS A 244 29.35 -2.00 7.28
C LYS A 244 29.88 -0.61 6.91
N PHE A 245 29.18 0.12 6.03
CA PHE A 245 29.64 1.38 5.44
C PHE A 245 28.71 2.57 5.70
N GLY A 246 27.53 2.33 6.26
CA GLY A 246 26.63 3.42 6.69
C GLY A 246 27.30 4.24 7.79
N HIS A 247 27.17 5.56 7.71
CA HIS A 247 27.57 6.42 8.83
C HIS A 247 26.64 6.14 10.01
N ARG A 248 27.01 5.17 10.85
CA ARG A 248 26.48 5.06 12.20
C ARG A 248 27.06 6.22 13.00
N ARG A 249 26.37 7.36 13.03
CA ARG A 249 26.49 8.24 14.18
C ARG A 249 25.97 7.44 15.38
N GLY A 250 26.88 6.87 16.18
CA GLY A 250 26.59 6.58 17.59
C GLY A 250 26.35 5.14 18.05
N GLN A 251 26.53 4.07 17.26
CA GLN A 251 26.35 2.71 17.82
C GLN A 251 27.51 1.73 17.54
N THR A 252 28.24 1.49 18.62
CA THR A 252 29.28 0.51 18.89
C THR A 252 28.89 -0.89 18.42
N ARG A 253 29.83 -1.52 17.69
CA ARG A 253 29.84 -2.93 17.29
C ARG A 253 29.43 -3.85 18.46
N LYS A 254 28.36 -4.63 18.29
CA LYS A 254 28.17 -5.92 18.97
C LYS A 254 28.03 -7.01 17.91
N SER A 255 28.72 -8.12 18.14
CA SER A 255 29.15 -9.13 17.18
C SER A 255 28.05 -10.07 16.71
N LEU A 256 28.30 -10.68 15.55
CA LEU A 256 27.49 -11.64 14.78
C LEU A 256 27.29 -13.02 15.44
N ALA A 257 27.49 -13.16 16.76
CA ALA A 257 27.45 -14.45 17.44
C ALA A 257 26.07 -14.84 18.01
N ASP A 258 25.10 -13.92 18.08
CA ASP A 258 23.82 -14.15 18.80
C ASP A 258 22.65 -14.66 17.93
N ILE A 259 22.88 -14.97 16.64
CA ILE A 259 21.78 -15.32 15.71
C ILE A 259 21.41 -16.82 15.76
N GLN A 260 22.09 -17.66 16.55
CA GLN A 260 21.85 -19.11 16.56
C GLN A 260 21.25 -19.70 17.85
N SER A 261 20.82 -18.89 18.82
CA SER A 261 20.36 -19.42 20.12
C SER A 261 18.90 -19.08 20.43
N ASN A 262 18.00 -19.44 19.51
CA ASN A 262 16.57 -19.56 19.83
C ASN A 262 16.27 -20.97 20.34
N GLU A 263 16.56 -21.22 21.62
CA GLU A 263 15.95 -22.33 22.34
C GLU A 263 15.57 -21.90 23.75
N ILE A 264 14.27 -22.04 24.01
CA ILE A 264 13.53 -21.55 25.17
C ILE A 264 14.00 -22.26 26.44
N LYS A 265 14.53 -21.52 27.41
CA LYS A 265 14.56 -21.95 28.82
C LYS A 265 14.10 -20.82 29.74
N ILE A 266 12.87 -21.00 30.22
CA ILE A 266 12.25 -20.29 31.33
C ILE A 266 13.06 -20.58 32.60
N VAL A 267 13.81 -19.61 33.13
CA VAL A 267 14.31 -19.65 34.52
C VAL A 267 14.35 -18.25 35.12
N GLN A 268 13.36 -18.01 35.98
CA GLN A 268 13.37 -17.26 37.23
C GLN A 268 14.12 -15.92 37.34
N ILE A 269 13.28 -14.90 37.56
CA ILE A 269 13.53 -13.55 38.06
C ILE A 269 14.57 -13.54 39.19
N LYS A 270 15.66 -12.81 38.98
CA LYS A 270 16.38 -12.12 40.05
C LYS A 270 16.43 -10.64 39.68
N GLU A 271 15.84 -9.85 40.56
CA GLU A 271 15.73 -8.40 40.53
C GLU A 271 17.12 -7.77 40.53
N GLU A 272 17.55 -7.27 39.36
CA GLU A 272 18.71 -6.40 39.22
C GLU A 272 18.23 -5.09 38.61
N SER A 273 18.23 -4.05 39.44
CA SER A 273 17.94 -2.67 39.09
C SER A 273 18.85 -2.22 37.95
N ALA A 274 18.31 -2.18 36.73
CA ALA A 274 18.98 -1.58 35.59
C ALA A 274 19.07 -0.07 35.82
N HIS A 275 20.23 0.38 36.32
CA HIS A 275 20.60 1.80 36.36
C HIS A 275 20.50 2.34 34.93
N LEU A 276 19.52 3.20 34.67
CA LEU A 276 19.41 3.92 33.41
C LEU A 276 20.58 4.92 33.33
N ASP A 277 21.02 5.21 32.12
CA ASP A 277 22.09 6.19 31.89
C ASP A 277 21.64 7.57 32.39
N SER A 278 22.55 8.39 32.93
CA SER A 278 22.22 9.68 33.58
C SER A 278 21.41 10.61 32.67
N GLU A 279 21.68 10.58 31.37
CA GLU A 279 20.94 11.35 30.34
C GLU A 279 19.46 10.91 30.22
N VAL A 280 19.17 9.63 30.47
CA VAL A 280 17.81 9.08 30.43
C VAL A 280 17.00 9.55 31.63
N ASP A 281 17.61 9.57 32.80
CA ASP A 281 16.95 10.02 34.03
C ASP A 281 16.61 11.53 33.96
N GLU A 282 17.43 12.33 33.27
CA GLU A 282 17.11 13.73 32.98
C GLU A 282 15.86 13.86 32.09
N HIS A 283 15.75 13.05 31.04
CA HIS A 283 14.56 13.07 30.20
C HIS A 283 13.30 12.61 30.94
N ILE A 284 13.39 11.52 31.71
CA ILE A 284 12.26 10.97 32.47
C ILE A 284 11.75 11.97 33.51
N SER A 285 12.65 12.54 34.31
CA SER A 285 12.29 13.53 35.33
C SER A 285 11.65 14.77 34.70
N TRP A 286 12.19 15.25 33.58
CA TRP A 286 11.60 16.36 32.84
C TRP A 286 10.20 16.04 32.32
N PHE A 287 9.96 14.85 31.75
CA PHE A 287 8.62 14.47 31.28
C PHE A 287 7.59 14.45 32.40
N GLN A 288 7.96 13.95 33.58
CA GLN A 288 7.07 13.89 34.74
C GLN A 288 6.68 15.29 35.22
N GLN A 289 7.65 16.21 35.29
CA GLN A 289 7.40 17.61 35.65
C GLN A 289 6.57 18.33 34.58
N GLU A 290 6.93 18.17 33.31
CA GLU A 290 6.26 18.83 32.19
C GLU A 290 4.80 18.37 32.05
N TYR A 291 4.52 17.08 32.28
CA TYR A 291 3.17 16.53 32.17
C TYR A 291 2.19 17.13 33.20
N MET A 292 2.70 17.60 34.34
CA MET A 292 1.92 18.27 35.39
C MET A 292 1.61 19.75 35.07
N LYS A 293 2.26 20.34 34.06
CA LYS A 293 2.00 21.73 33.67
C LYS A 293 0.69 21.85 32.90
N THR A 294 0.00 22.97 33.10
CA THR A 294 -1.19 23.37 32.34
C THR A 294 -0.82 23.73 30.91
N GLU A 295 0.22 24.56 30.75
CA GLU A 295 0.81 24.92 29.47
C GLU A 295 2.13 24.17 29.30
N ARG A 296 2.18 23.31 28.29
CA ARG A 296 3.29 22.39 28.05
C ARG A 296 4.08 22.83 26.84
N ASP A 297 5.40 22.74 26.89
CA ASP A 297 6.27 22.98 25.75
C ASP A 297 6.25 21.78 24.80
N TRP A 298 5.24 21.74 23.93
CA TRP A 298 5.07 20.67 22.94
C TRP A 298 6.28 20.51 21.99
N ARG A 299 7.07 21.57 21.76
CA ARG A 299 8.27 21.47 20.92
C ARG A 299 9.36 20.68 21.65
N GLU A 300 9.60 20.97 22.91
CA GLU A 300 10.57 20.22 23.71
C GLU A 300 10.06 18.80 24.03
N VAL A 301 8.74 18.61 24.25
CA VAL A 301 8.15 17.27 24.36
C VAL A 301 8.42 16.45 23.11
N ASP A 302 8.14 16.96 21.91
CA ASP A 302 8.37 16.25 20.64
C ASP A 302 9.84 15.86 20.45
N LYS A 303 10.75 16.78 20.78
CA LYS A 303 12.20 16.57 20.69
C LYS A 303 12.65 15.48 21.67
N ARG A 304 12.33 15.61 22.96
CA ARG A 304 12.72 14.63 23.99
C ARG A 304 12.07 13.28 23.74
N MET A 305 10.81 13.24 23.29
CA MET A 305 10.11 11.99 22.94
C MET A 305 10.84 11.29 21.80
N SER A 306 11.29 12.03 20.78
CA SER A 306 12.08 11.47 19.68
C SER A 306 13.44 10.92 20.15
N GLN A 307 14.15 11.65 21.03
CA GLN A 307 15.44 11.24 21.58
C GLN A 307 15.35 9.96 22.43
N THR A 308 14.25 9.81 23.17
CA THR A 308 14.05 8.68 24.09
C THR A 308 13.36 7.47 23.46
N LEU A 309 13.11 7.48 22.16
CA LEU A 309 12.40 6.39 21.45
C LEU A 309 13.08 5.04 21.63
N GLU A 310 14.40 4.96 21.44
CA GLU A 310 15.13 3.68 21.52
C GLU A 310 15.04 3.05 22.92
N ILE A 311 15.04 3.88 23.97
CA ILE A 311 14.90 3.42 25.36
C ILE A 311 13.51 2.82 25.56
N ARG A 312 12.46 3.51 25.12
CA ARG A 312 11.09 2.98 25.16
C ARG A 312 10.96 1.66 24.40
N ARG A 313 11.55 1.56 23.21
CA ARG A 313 11.56 0.31 22.43
C ARG A 313 12.24 -0.84 23.18
N LYS A 314 13.37 -0.57 23.85
CA LYS A 314 14.07 -1.56 24.69
C LYS A 314 13.22 -2.00 25.88
N MET A 315 12.56 -1.07 26.58
CA MET A 315 11.69 -1.40 27.71
C MET A 315 10.49 -2.26 27.26
N ILE A 316 9.88 -1.91 26.14
CA ILE A 316 8.74 -2.67 25.59
C ILE A 316 9.18 -4.05 25.11
N GLY A 317 10.31 -4.13 24.40
CA GLY A 317 10.91 -5.42 24.00
C GLY A 317 11.33 -6.28 25.19
N GLY A 318 11.78 -5.66 26.28
CA GLY A 318 12.13 -6.28 27.55
C GLY A 318 10.93 -6.60 28.45
N GLN A 319 9.70 -6.46 27.96
CA GLN A 319 8.47 -6.75 28.71
C GLN A 319 8.33 -5.97 30.03
N THR A 320 8.89 -4.75 30.10
CA THR A 320 8.69 -3.87 31.25
C THR A 320 7.19 -3.63 31.45
N PRO A 321 6.66 -3.70 32.68
CA PRO A 321 5.24 -3.48 32.92
C PRO A 321 4.80 -2.14 32.36
N LEU A 322 3.71 -2.16 31.60
CA LEU A 322 3.20 -0.96 30.91
C LEU A 322 2.91 0.20 31.88
N LYS A 323 2.51 -0.09 33.12
CA LYS A 323 2.30 0.92 34.16
C LYS A 323 3.57 1.70 34.46
N ASP A 324 4.72 1.04 34.45
CA ASP A 324 6.02 1.67 34.70
C ASP A 324 6.47 2.50 33.49
N ILE A 325 6.26 1.97 32.28
CA ILE A 325 6.53 2.72 31.03
C ILE A 325 5.71 4.01 30.99
N LEU A 326 4.42 3.95 31.31
CA LEU A 326 3.53 5.12 31.33
C LEU A 326 3.81 6.07 32.49
N LYS A 327 4.48 5.62 33.56
CA LYS A 327 4.98 6.47 34.65
C LYS A 327 6.24 7.22 34.24
N MET A 328 7.13 6.59 33.46
CA MET A 328 8.35 7.22 32.95
C MET A 328 8.07 8.13 31.74
N PHE A 329 7.16 7.74 30.86
CA PHE A 329 6.80 8.46 29.63
C PHE A 329 5.30 8.79 29.60
N PRO A 330 4.81 9.66 30.49
CA PRO A 330 3.38 9.95 30.64
C PRO A 330 2.74 10.55 29.38
N PHE A 331 3.54 11.19 28.52
CA PHE A 331 3.09 11.72 27.25
C PHE A 331 2.62 10.64 26.26
N LEU A 332 2.98 9.36 26.44
CA LEU A 332 2.40 8.25 25.67
C LEU A 332 0.90 8.05 25.92
N LYS A 333 0.32 8.65 26.96
CA LYS A 333 -1.14 8.69 27.15
C LYS A 333 -1.82 9.64 26.16
N CYS A 334 -1.09 10.57 25.56
CA CYS A 334 -1.63 11.53 24.61
C CYS A 334 -1.68 10.92 23.19
N PRO A 335 -2.85 10.92 22.52
CA PRO A 335 -2.97 10.42 21.15
C PRO A 335 -1.95 11.01 20.17
N TYR A 336 -1.72 12.32 20.25
CA TYR A 336 -0.73 13.02 19.42
C TYR A 336 0.67 12.39 19.51
N GLN A 337 1.14 12.07 20.72
CA GLN A 337 2.47 11.47 20.93
C GLN A 337 2.51 10.00 20.52
N MET A 338 1.41 9.25 20.70
CA MET A 338 1.30 7.90 20.13
C MET A 338 1.39 7.95 18.60
N PHE A 339 0.73 8.90 17.94
CA PHE A 339 0.77 9.06 16.48
C PHE A 339 2.17 9.42 16.00
N ARG A 340 2.85 10.33 16.70
CA ARG A 340 4.25 10.68 16.44
C ARG A 340 5.16 9.46 16.57
N GLU A 341 4.99 8.66 17.61
CA GLU A 341 5.77 7.45 17.81
C GLU A 341 5.59 6.46 16.66
N VAL A 342 4.34 6.20 16.26
CA VAL A 342 4.04 5.38 15.06
C VAL A 342 4.64 6.00 13.81
N GLN A 343 4.53 7.31 13.62
CA GLN A 343 5.07 8.01 12.46
C GLN A 343 6.59 7.88 12.38
N ILE A 344 7.32 7.90 13.50
CA ILE A 344 8.77 7.67 13.49
C ILE A 344 9.08 6.21 13.16
N LEU A 345 8.31 5.26 13.72
CA LEU A 345 8.54 3.82 13.53
C LEU A 345 8.22 3.35 12.11
N THR A 346 7.12 3.83 11.51
CA THR A 346 6.62 3.32 10.22
C THR A 346 6.74 4.33 9.08
N LYS A 347 7.14 5.57 9.36
CA LYS A 347 7.16 6.70 8.42
C LYS A 347 5.76 7.02 7.85
N THR A 348 4.71 6.64 8.58
CA THR A 348 3.31 6.79 8.17
C THR A 348 2.59 7.76 9.10
N ASP A 349 1.88 8.72 8.53
CA ASP A 349 0.90 9.52 9.27
C ASP A 349 -0.38 8.69 9.46
N ILE A 350 -0.48 8.03 10.61
CA ILE A 350 -1.60 7.14 10.92
C ILE A 350 -2.93 7.89 10.97
N TYR A 351 -2.96 9.13 11.45
CA TYR A 351 -4.19 9.93 11.51
C TYR A 351 -4.70 10.22 10.11
N LYS A 352 -3.82 10.72 9.22
CA LYS A 352 -4.18 11.04 7.84
C LYS A 352 -4.65 9.80 7.06
N LYS A 353 -3.98 8.67 7.23
CA LYS A 353 -4.37 7.39 6.62
C LYS A 353 -5.71 6.89 7.14
N THR A 354 -5.92 6.92 8.46
CA THR A 354 -7.18 6.51 9.10
C THR A 354 -8.35 7.36 8.63
N ARG A 355 -8.16 8.69 8.56
CA ARG A 355 -9.15 9.62 8.00
C ARG A 355 -9.54 9.21 6.59
N HIS A 356 -8.55 9.03 5.72
CA HIS A 356 -8.78 8.65 4.34
C HIS A 356 -9.55 7.33 4.21
N ILE A 357 -9.22 6.32 5.02
CA ILE A 357 -9.92 5.04 5.03
C ILE A 357 -11.40 5.23 5.39
N LEU A 358 -11.70 5.93 6.49
CA LEU A 358 -13.08 6.15 6.90
C LEU A 358 -13.86 7.00 5.87
N GLU A 359 -13.22 8.00 5.26
CA GLU A 359 -13.83 8.81 4.21
C GLU A 359 -14.10 8.02 2.93
N SER A 360 -13.21 7.12 2.52
CA SER A 360 -13.32 6.38 1.26
C SER A 360 -14.20 5.13 1.34
N TYR A 361 -14.30 4.49 2.50
CA TYR A 361 -15.01 3.21 2.64
C TYR A 361 -16.37 3.32 3.32
N SER A 362 -16.68 4.44 4.00
CA SER A 362 -17.90 4.55 4.80
C SER A 362 -19.18 4.33 3.99
N GLU A 363 -19.34 4.99 2.85
CA GLU A 363 -20.53 4.86 2.00
C GLU A 363 -20.71 3.41 1.52
N ASN A 364 -19.63 2.79 1.06
CA ASN A 364 -19.64 1.43 0.52
C ASN A 364 -19.96 0.39 1.61
N ILE A 365 -19.35 0.53 2.80
CA ILE A 365 -19.58 -0.37 3.93
C ILE A 365 -21.03 -0.24 4.42
N LEU A 366 -21.53 0.99 4.62
CA LEU A 366 -22.89 1.19 5.10
C LEU A 366 -23.93 0.71 4.09
N THR A 367 -23.68 0.88 2.79
CA THR A 367 -24.56 0.36 1.74
C THR A 367 -24.56 -1.17 1.72
N ALA A 368 -23.38 -1.80 1.77
CA ALA A 368 -23.27 -3.26 1.75
C ALA A 368 -23.85 -3.94 3.00
N PHE A 369 -23.81 -3.25 4.15
CA PHE A 369 -24.32 -3.77 5.43
C PHE A 369 -25.71 -3.23 5.80
N SER A 370 -26.38 -2.53 4.89
CA SER A 370 -27.73 -1.98 5.10
C SER A 370 -28.79 -3.07 5.36
N VAL A 371 -28.57 -4.28 4.84
CA VAL A 371 -29.50 -5.42 4.96
C VAL A 371 -29.36 -6.16 6.30
N LEU A 372 -28.22 -6.01 6.99
CA LEU A 372 -28.05 -6.63 8.30
C LEU A 372 -28.77 -5.77 9.36
N ASP A 373 -29.73 -6.38 10.06
CA ASP A 373 -30.33 -5.80 11.26
C ASP A 373 -29.27 -5.74 12.36
N ASN A 374 -28.49 -4.66 12.35
CA ASN A 374 -27.43 -4.39 13.30
C ASN A 374 -27.85 -3.20 14.18
N PRO A 375 -27.78 -3.32 15.52
CA PRO A 375 -28.16 -2.24 16.43
C PRO A 375 -27.48 -0.89 16.13
N ILE A 376 -26.26 -0.90 15.62
CA ILE A 376 -25.51 0.32 15.24
C ILE A 376 -26.15 0.97 14.01
N ASN A 377 -26.53 0.18 13.00
CA ASN A 377 -27.23 0.69 11.81
C ASN A 377 -28.61 1.22 12.17
N THR A 378 -29.37 0.50 12.99
CA THR A 378 -30.68 0.94 13.46
C THR A 378 -30.58 2.25 14.24
N ALA A 379 -29.64 2.37 15.18
CA ALA A 379 -29.38 3.59 15.92
C ALA A 379 -28.93 4.76 15.02
N LEU A 380 -28.12 4.49 13.98
CA LEU A 380 -27.74 5.49 12.98
C LEU A 380 -28.98 6.01 12.23
N GLN A 381 -29.81 5.12 11.71
CA GLN A 381 -30.99 5.48 10.93
C GLN A 381 -32.03 6.24 11.77
N GLU A 382 -32.27 5.81 13.02
CA GLU A 382 -33.14 6.51 13.95
C GLU A 382 -32.64 7.93 14.23
N LYS A 383 -31.34 8.10 14.49
CA LYS A 383 -30.76 9.43 14.72
C LYS A 383 -30.77 10.30 13.47
N MET A 384 -30.54 9.72 12.29
CA MET A 384 -30.65 10.45 11.03
C MET A 384 -32.07 10.94 10.76
N LYS A 385 -33.09 10.12 11.05
CA LYS A 385 -34.51 10.51 10.95
C LYS A 385 -34.82 11.65 11.93
N HIS A 386 -34.44 11.50 13.20
CA HIS A 386 -34.65 12.53 14.22
C HIS A 386 -34.06 13.89 13.82
N TYR A 387 -32.80 13.94 13.36
CA TYR A 387 -32.21 15.22 12.95
C TYR A 387 -32.77 15.76 11.64
N THR A 388 -33.32 14.90 10.77
CA THR A 388 -34.05 15.33 9.57
C THR A 388 -35.34 16.02 9.96
N ASP A 389 -36.09 15.41 10.88
CA ASP A 389 -37.37 15.93 11.37
C ASP A 389 -37.20 17.25 12.16
N GLU A 390 -36.11 17.37 12.94
CA GLU A 390 -35.76 18.61 13.65
C GLU A 390 -35.14 19.68 12.75
N GLY A 391 -34.87 19.39 11.48
CA GLY A 391 -34.20 20.31 10.56
C GLY A 391 -32.75 20.63 10.93
N VAL A 392 -32.14 19.83 11.81
CA VAL A 392 -30.76 19.97 12.30
C VAL A 392 -29.76 19.32 11.34
N LEU A 393 -30.19 18.30 10.57
CA LEU A 393 -29.36 17.59 9.58
C LEU A 393 -29.12 18.40 8.29
N LYS A 394 -28.79 19.68 8.40
CA LYS A 394 -28.45 20.53 7.24
C LYS A 394 -26.96 20.49 6.88
N SER A 395 -26.10 20.12 7.84
CA SER A 395 -24.66 20.09 7.60
C SER A 395 -24.21 18.75 7.01
N PRO A 396 -23.64 18.74 5.79
CA PRO A 396 -23.07 17.53 5.21
C PRO A 396 -21.91 16.98 6.04
N GLU A 397 -21.23 17.82 6.82
CA GLU A 397 -20.14 17.40 7.71
C GLU A 397 -20.63 16.57 8.89
N VAL A 398 -21.77 16.95 9.49
CA VAL A 398 -22.37 16.19 10.60
C VAL A 398 -22.78 14.81 10.12
N LEU A 399 -23.45 14.73 8.97
CA LEU A 399 -23.83 13.45 8.37
C LEU A 399 -22.61 12.60 8.03
N LYS A 400 -21.57 13.20 7.45
CA LYS A 400 -20.30 12.52 7.15
C LYS A 400 -19.66 11.95 8.42
N ASN A 401 -19.61 12.73 9.51
CA ASN A 401 -19.06 12.28 10.79
C ASN A 401 -19.89 11.14 11.42
N MET A 402 -21.22 11.19 11.32
CA MET A 402 -22.10 10.10 11.77
C MET A 402 -21.86 8.82 10.96
N LYS A 403 -21.77 8.93 9.62
CA LYS A 403 -21.46 7.79 8.74
C LYS A 403 -20.08 7.19 9.06
N MET A 404 -19.04 8.03 9.20
CA MET A 404 -17.69 7.58 9.58
C MET A 404 -17.68 6.90 10.96
N THR A 405 -18.45 7.44 11.92
CA THR A 405 -18.62 6.83 13.24
C THR A 405 -19.26 5.45 13.12
N ALA A 406 -20.34 5.31 12.36
CA ALA A 406 -21.02 4.03 12.16
C ALA A 406 -20.09 3.01 11.50
N THR A 407 -19.37 3.43 10.46
CA THR A 407 -18.36 2.59 9.81
C THR A 407 -17.31 2.11 10.81
N CYS A 408 -16.74 3.00 11.62
CA CYS A 408 -15.77 2.63 12.66
C CYS A 408 -16.32 1.57 13.62
N LEU A 409 -17.57 1.68 14.06
CA LEU A 409 -18.19 0.72 14.96
C LEU A 409 -18.55 -0.62 14.29
N LEU A 410 -18.84 -0.61 13.00
CA LEU A 410 -19.26 -1.78 12.23
C LEU A 410 -18.11 -2.62 11.67
N LEU A 411 -16.89 -2.08 11.59
CA LEU A 411 -15.71 -2.78 11.09
C LEU A 411 -15.57 -4.23 11.58
N PRO A 412 -15.61 -4.55 12.90
CA PRO A 412 -15.51 -5.93 13.36
C PRO A 412 -16.63 -6.84 12.86
N HIS A 413 -17.85 -6.31 12.72
CA HIS A 413 -18.98 -7.07 12.17
C HIS A 413 -18.79 -7.40 10.69
N VAL A 414 -18.19 -6.47 9.94
CA VAL A 414 -17.89 -6.64 8.50
C VAL A 414 -16.96 -7.82 8.27
N PHE A 415 -15.93 -7.96 9.10
CA PHE A 415 -14.93 -9.02 8.98
C PHE A 415 -15.27 -10.29 9.77
N GLY A 416 -16.37 -10.29 10.55
CA GLY A 416 -16.77 -11.44 11.36
C GLY A 416 -15.91 -11.66 12.61
N ASP A 417 -15.24 -10.60 13.07
CA ASP A 417 -14.48 -10.59 14.31
C ASP A 417 -15.39 -10.30 15.53
N GLU A 418 -14.86 -10.51 16.74
CA GLU A 418 -15.55 -10.19 17.99
C GLU A 418 -15.56 -8.67 18.26
N PRO A 419 -16.73 -8.00 18.19
CA PRO A 419 -16.79 -6.54 18.32
C PRO A 419 -16.37 -6.03 19.70
N SER A 420 -16.62 -6.80 20.76
CA SER A 420 -16.30 -6.40 22.15
C SER A 420 -14.79 -6.28 22.43
N LEU A 421 -13.93 -6.86 21.57
CA LEU A 421 -12.48 -6.67 21.63
C LEU A 421 -12.01 -5.40 20.93
N PHE A 422 -12.87 -4.80 20.09
CA PHE A 422 -12.57 -3.60 19.30
C PHE A 422 -13.22 -2.36 19.90
N VAL A 423 -14.53 -2.45 20.20
CA VAL A 423 -15.33 -1.35 20.72
C VAL A 423 -16.43 -1.84 21.68
N VAL A 424 -16.61 -1.11 22.76
CA VAL A 424 -17.69 -1.26 23.73
C VAL A 424 -18.59 -0.02 23.64
N VAL A 425 -19.81 -0.21 23.15
CA VAL A 425 -20.79 0.87 22.98
C VAL A 425 -21.72 0.92 24.19
N ASN A 426 -21.79 2.08 24.87
CA ASN A 426 -22.64 2.31 26.05
C ASN A 426 -22.49 1.25 27.17
N GLY A 427 -21.31 0.65 27.30
CA GLY A 427 -21.03 -0.44 28.23
C GLY A 427 -19.76 -0.23 29.04
N LYS A 428 -19.45 -1.18 29.93
CA LYS A 428 -18.22 -1.19 30.72
C LYS A 428 -17.14 -2.01 30.03
N VAL A 429 -15.91 -1.50 30.04
CA VAL A 429 -14.74 -2.18 29.47
C VAL A 429 -14.23 -3.25 30.44
N HIS A 430 -14.08 -4.48 29.96
CA HIS A 430 -13.59 -5.62 30.76
C HIS A 430 -12.33 -6.29 30.20
N VAL A 431 -11.86 -5.86 29.03
CA VAL A 431 -10.71 -6.44 28.32
C VAL A 431 -9.40 -5.75 28.68
N SER A 432 -8.29 -6.49 28.66
CA SER A 432 -6.96 -5.96 28.97
C SER A 432 -6.26 -5.37 27.75
N THR A 433 -6.61 -5.79 26.54
CA THR A 433 -6.06 -5.28 25.28
C THR A 433 -6.59 -3.87 24.99
N PRO A 434 -5.90 -3.09 24.12
CA PRO A 434 -6.44 -1.83 23.63
C PRO A 434 -7.86 -1.99 23.09
N VAL A 435 -8.78 -1.15 23.54
CA VAL A 435 -10.20 -1.19 23.14
C VAL A 435 -10.81 0.21 23.22
N LEU A 436 -11.79 0.50 22.37
CA LEU A 436 -12.52 1.77 22.40
C LEU A 436 -13.77 1.64 23.29
N GLU A 437 -14.00 2.61 24.16
CA GLU A 437 -15.31 2.88 24.77
C GLU A 437 -15.97 4.01 23.97
N VAL A 438 -17.23 3.83 23.59
CA VAL A 438 -18.03 4.86 22.91
C VAL A 438 -19.33 5.08 23.67
N LYS A 439 -19.57 6.31 24.09
CA LYS A 439 -20.80 6.72 24.77
C LYS A 439 -21.65 7.59 23.85
N ASN A 440 -22.95 7.34 23.82
CA ASN A 440 -23.94 8.07 23.03
C ASN A 440 -23.52 8.22 21.55
N PRO A 441 -23.27 7.11 20.84
CA PRO A 441 -22.91 7.17 19.42
C PRO A 441 -23.96 8.00 18.66
N PHE A 442 -23.50 8.78 17.67
CA PHE A 442 -24.34 9.62 16.81
C PHE A 442 -24.99 10.85 17.47
N HIS A 443 -24.70 11.14 18.74
CA HIS A 443 -25.10 12.39 19.36
C HIS A 443 -24.13 13.53 18.96
N ILE A 444 -24.64 14.61 18.34
CA ILE A 444 -23.81 15.67 17.72
C ILE A 444 -22.80 16.25 18.71
N ASN A 445 -23.24 16.53 19.95
CA ASN A 445 -22.41 17.15 21.00
C ASN A 445 -22.14 16.23 22.20
N GLY A 446 -22.49 14.95 22.10
CA GLY A 446 -22.48 14.02 23.25
C GLY A 446 -21.80 12.69 22.99
N CYS A 447 -21.33 12.47 21.76
CA CYS A 447 -20.57 11.29 21.40
C CYS A 447 -19.18 11.39 22.03
N GLU A 448 -18.88 10.53 23.00
CA GLU A 448 -17.57 10.48 23.64
C GLU A 448 -16.83 9.20 23.26
N PHE A 449 -15.58 9.35 22.82
CA PHE A 449 -14.67 8.23 22.63
C PHE A 449 -13.62 8.20 23.75
N SER A 450 -13.25 7.02 24.19
CA SER A 450 -12.14 6.82 25.12
C SER A 450 -11.36 5.57 24.73
N LEU A 451 -10.04 5.66 24.76
CA LEU A 451 -9.17 4.50 24.59
C LEU A 451 -8.88 3.90 25.96
N TYR A 452 -9.12 2.59 26.10
CA TYR A 452 -8.79 1.82 27.29
C TYR A 452 -7.60 0.89 27.02
N LEU A 453 -6.84 0.64 28.07
CA LEU A 453 -5.69 -0.25 28.05
C LEU A 453 -5.51 -0.87 29.44
N ASN A 454 -5.36 -2.19 29.54
CA ASN A 454 -5.33 -2.93 30.80
C ASN A 454 -6.53 -2.61 31.72
N LYS A 455 -7.74 -2.49 31.13
CA LYS A 455 -9.00 -2.16 31.83
C LYS A 455 -9.04 -0.76 32.45
N GLU A 456 -8.04 0.08 32.20
CA GLU A 456 -7.96 1.46 32.67
C GLU A 456 -8.15 2.42 31.49
N LYS A 457 -8.83 3.55 31.72
CA LYS A 457 -8.97 4.60 30.70
C LYS A 457 -7.62 5.26 30.47
N LEU A 458 -7.05 5.10 29.27
CA LEU A 458 -5.78 5.71 28.90
C LEU A 458 -5.97 7.19 28.58
N THR A 459 -6.96 7.51 27.74
CA THR A 459 -7.23 8.88 27.30
C THR A 459 -8.61 9.04 26.69
N LYS A 460 -9.17 10.25 26.76
CA LYS A 460 -10.34 10.67 25.97
C LYS A 460 -9.87 11.12 24.59
N VAL A 461 -10.68 10.88 23.57
CA VAL A 461 -10.39 11.27 22.19
C VAL A 461 -11.62 11.96 21.59
N ASP A 462 -11.37 12.93 20.71
CA ASP A 462 -12.39 13.90 20.30
C ASP A 462 -13.36 13.35 19.24
N ASP A 463 -12.89 12.42 18.41
CA ASP A 463 -13.62 11.95 17.24
C ASP A 463 -13.26 10.51 16.87
N CYS A 464 -14.07 9.89 15.99
CA CYS A 464 -13.91 8.50 15.57
C CYS A 464 -12.59 8.23 14.80
N VAL A 465 -12.06 9.22 14.06
CA VAL A 465 -10.79 9.11 13.34
C VAL A 465 -9.64 9.04 14.35
N THR A 466 -9.63 9.97 15.31
CA THR A 466 -8.65 10.00 16.40
C THR A 466 -8.75 8.73 17.24
N ALA A 467 -9.96 8.25 17.53
CA ALA A 467 -10.19 7.01 18.26
C ALA A 467 -9.60 5.79 17.55
N LEU A 468 -9.93 5.61 16.26
CA LEU A 468 -9.47 4.47 15.47
C LEU A 468 -7.94 4.51 15.29
N ALA A 469 -7.38 5.69 15.00
CA ALA A 469 -5.94 5.87 14.91
C ALA A 469 -5.25 5.58 16.24
N ALA A 470 -5.83 5.98 17.37
CA ALA A 470 -5.29 5.72 18.71
C ALA A 470 -5.35 4.24 19.07
N LEU A 471 -6.42 3.54 18.71
CA LEU A 471 -6.53 2.10 18.90
C LEU A 471 -5.40 1.35 18.16
N VAL A 472 -5.25 1.60 16.86
CA VAL A 472 -4.19 0.95 16.06
C VAL A 472 -2.79 1.37 16.55
N SER A 473 -2.62 2.62 16.95
CA SER A 473 -1.36 3.10 17.54
C SER A 473 -1.04 2.38 18.85
N ALA A 474 -2.01 2.14 19.73
CA ALA A 474 -1.77 1.51 21.02
C ALA A 474 -1.21 0.08 20.86
N PHE A 475 -1.77 -0.72 19.95
CA PHE A 475 -1.23 -2.06 19.66
C PHE A 475 0.24 -2.00 19.21
N ARG A 476 0.57 -1.07 18.29
CA ARG A 476 1.94 -0.92 17.76
C ARG A 476 2.92 -0.31 18.76
N VAL A 477 2.54 0.81 19.38
CA VAL A 477 3.38 1.55 20.33
C VAL A 477 3.68 0.68 21.54
N PHE A 478 2.70 -0.02 22.11
CA PHE A 478 2.93 -0.83 23.31
C PHE A 478 3.35 -2.27 23.03
N GLY A 479 3.52 -2.66 21.75
CA GLY A 479 3.96 -4.00 21.37
C GLY A 479 2.97 -5.09 21.80
N ILE A 480 1.68 -4.77 21.83
CA ILE A 480 0.63 -5.69 22.28
C ILE A 480 0.19 -6.53 21.10
N GLU A 481 0.13 -7.85 21.29
CA GLU A 481 -0.37 -8.77 20.28
C GLU A 481 -1.88 -8.61 20.08
N CYS A 482 -2.32 -8.50 18.83
CA CYS A 482 -3.74 -8.42 18.51
C CYS A 482 -4.40 -9.78 18.79
N PRO A 483 -5.52 -9.83 19.55
CA PRO A 483 -6.27 -11.07 19.73
C PRO A 483 -6.65 -11.72 18.40
N ARG A 484 -6.55 -13.05 18.33
CA ARG A 484 -6.92 -13.81 17.10
C ARG A 484 -8.36 -13.54 16.65
N ARG A 485 -9.28 -13.34 17.61
CA ARG A 485 -10.70 -13.02 17.39
C ARG A 485 -10.95 -11.59 16.89
N LEU A 486 -9.90 -10.79 16.72
CA LEU A 486 -9.92 -9.43 16.15
C LEU A 486 -8.99 -9.32 14.91
N SER A 487 -8.40 -10.43 14.48
CA SER A 487 -7.29 -10.41 13.54
C SER A 487 -7.67 -9.87 12.16
N GLN A 488 -8.88 -10.15 11.64
CA GLN A 488 -9.23 -9.78 10.27
C GLN A 488 -9.42 -8.27 10.10
N THR A 489 -10.14 -7.66 11.05
CA THR A 489 -10.39 -6.23 11.14
C THR A 489 -9.10 -5.47 11.33
N PHE A 490 -8.25 -5.96 12.24
CA PHE A 490 -6.98 -5.33 12.52
C PHE A 490 -6.03 -5.45 11.33
N ASN A 491 -5.91 -6.63 10.72
CA ASN A 491 -5.13 -6.84 9.51
C ASN A 491 -5.58 -5.94 8.35
N PHE A 492 -6.89 -5.77 8.16
CA PHE A 492 -7.45 -4.85 7.18
C PHE A 492 -6.98 -3.40 7.43
N LEU A 493 -7.11 -2.93 8.68
CA LEU A 493 -6.69 -1.57 9.06
C LEU A 493 -5.19 -1.38 8.88
N GLU A 494 -4.37 -2.31 9.37
CA GLU A 494 -2.91 -2.23 9.25
C GLU A 494 -2.44 -2.26 7.80
N THR A 495 -3.11 -3.07 6.97
CA THR A 495 -2.87 -3.15 5.54
C THR A 495 -3.08 -1.80 4.86
N LEU A 496 -4.22 -1.14 5.12
CA LEU A 496 -4.54 0.14 4.50
C LEU A 496 -3.74 1.31 5.09
N ILE A 497 -3.45 1.28 6.39
CA ILE A 497 -2.71 2.34 7.07
C ILE A 497 -1.24 2.29 6.65
N PHE A 498 -0.59 1.13 6.79
CA PHE A 498 0.85 0.97 6.61
C PHE A 498 1.24 0.49 5.20
N ASP A 499 0.28 0.45 4.27
CA ASP A 499 0.47 -0.09 2.92
C ASP A 499 1.05 -1.54 2.94
N MET A 500 0.64 -2.35 3.95
CA MET A 500 0.96 -3.78 4.09
C MET A 500 0.10 -4.64 3.11
N GLN A 501 0.32 -5.95 2.97
CA GLN A 501 -0.18 -6.75 1.81
C GLN A 501 -1.71 -6.67 1.62
N SER A 502 -2.15 -6.49 0.35
CA SER A 502 -3.54 -6.25 -0.12
C SER A 502 -4.64 -6.80 0.80
N PRO A 503 -5.69 -6.02 1.11
CA PRO A 503 -6.80 -6.50 1.93
C PRO A 503 -7.57 -7.58 1.16
N GLN A 504 -7.66 -8.79 1.72
CA GLN A 504 -8.67 -9.75 1.29
C GLN A 504 -9.98 -9.36 1.94
N PHE A 505 -10.91 -8.79 1.17
CA PHE A 505 -12.29 -8.68 1.62
C PHE A 505 -12.89 -10.10 1.63
N PRO A 506 -13.54 -10.55 2.72
CA PRO A 506 -14.36 -11.74 2.66
C PRO A 506 -15.48 -11.48 1.64
N SER A 507 -15.61 -12.32 0.63
CA SER A 507 -16.78 -12.25 -0.24
C SER A 507 -18.01 -12.61 0.60
N LEU A 508 -19.07 -11.78 0.54
CA LEU A 508 -20.33 -12.03 1.26
C LEU A 508 -20.98 -13.39 0.92
N LYS A 509 -20.49 -14.09 -0.10
CA LYS A 509 -20.97 -15.41 -0.53
C LYS A 509 -20.43 -16.60 0.27
N GLU A 510 -19.42 -16.42 1.14
CA GLU A 510 -18.89 -17.53 1.95
C GLU A 510 -19.68 -17.78 3.26
N LYS A 511 -20.62 -16.88 3.63
CA LYS A 511 -21.43 -17.04 4.85
C LYS A 511 -22.63 -17.97 4.70
N GLU A 512 -22.97 -18.43 3.49
CA GLU A 512 -24.10 -19.35 3.28
C GLU A 512 -23.69 -20.84 3.32
N ILE A 513 -22.38 -21.13 3.30
CA ILE A 513 -21.86 -22.52 3.21
C ILE A 513 -21.36 -23.05 4.57
N ARG A 514 -21.17 -22.19 5.58
CA ARG A 514 -20.65 -22.59 6.91
C ARG A 514 -21.72 -22.81 7.99
N SER A 515 -22.99 -22.70 7.64
CA SER A 515 -24.13 -22.92 8.53
C SER A 515 -24.85 -24.23 8.25
N GLN A 516 -24.11 -25.33 8.05
CA GLN A 516 -24.66 -26.68 8.20
C GLN A 516 -24.25 -27.26 9.56
N PRO A 517 -25.20 -27.72 10.39
CA PRO A 517 -24.89 -28.45 11.61
C PRO A 517 -24.28 -29.82 11.26
N PRO A 518 -23.47 -30.42 12.14
CA PRO A 518 -23.01 -31.78 11.91
C PRO A 518 -24.22 -32.73 11.93
N ILE A 519 -24.32 -33.53 10.88
CA ILE A 519 -25.22 -34.68 10.82
C ILE A 519 -24.60 -35.77 11.72
N THR A 520 -25.41 -36.26 12.67
CA THR A 520 -25.17 -37.34 13.67
C THR A 520 -24.56 -36.92 15.00
#